data_AF-A0A7C1U1F8-F1
#
_entry.id   AF-A0A7C1U1F8-F1
#
_cell.length_a   1.000
_cell.length_b   1.000
_cell.length_c   1.000
_cell.angle_alpha   90.00
_cell.angle_beta   90.00
_cell.angle_gamma   90.00
#
_symmetry.space_group_name_H-M   'P 1'
#
loop_
_entity.id
_entity.type
_entity.pdbx_description
1 polymer ?
#
loop_
_entity_poly.entity_id
_entity_poly.type
_entity_poly.pdbx_seq_one_letter_code
_entity_poly.pdbx_strand_id
1 'polypeptide(L)'
;APTLVILNNVQRCQGLYEKLAKQLKGQTNAPELLLVHSRFRQAERTAINRRILSILPDDDVIVIATQAIEAGVDISSRVMFSELAPWSSMVQRFGRCNRAGEYDEAKVYWLDIVSGKKLSSPYTDDELDDARGILSKLESVTAADLPAVENTLPLYQVIRRKDFLELFNTDPDLSGFDIDISPWIRDGGTPPVQVFWRDFDEQPGEQNAPARDELCPVSIGQIKAHLKKLEKKSGLAAFDWDALGRQWNPVSADNVRPGMTLMLRCMEGGYDPARGFMAGFLNKKQPLAALETVTEKQVAYDDDRRSLPGCAVTLAQHLTDVRSEVENLCNAVGESKGRSCVSRASQWHDVGKAHRAFQTMLLNNDEKAAEKESEFWAKGEAKGRSCYAVCGGASGFTERRHFRHELASLLAWLEHGEKDEHHDLIAYLIAAHHGKVRMGLRALPDEQGPGNTRRFARGVWEGDSLPALSFGGEQLPETLLRLDIMELGDGAMGPSWSTRTQRLLQDHGPFRLAWLETLVRLADWRASACYTKEDSA
;
A
#
# COMPACT_ATOMS: atom_id res chain seq x y z
N ALA A 1 -15.56 30.45 17.34
CA ALA A 1 -14.29 29.72 17.50
C ALA A 1 -14.61 28.39 18.14
N PRO A 2 -14.08 27.26 17.65
CA PRO A 2 -14.49 25.96 18.14
C PRO A 2 -14.03 25.73 19.59
N THR A 3 -14.81 24.95 20.32
CA THR A 3 -14.37 24.34 21.59
C THR A 3 -13.69 23.01 21.28
N LEU A 4 -12.47 22.81 21.80
CA LEU A 4 -11.70 21.59 21.59
C LEU A 4 -11.69 20.73 22.85
N VAL A 5 -12.03 19.46 22.75
CA VAL A 5 -12.00 18.49 23.85
C VAL A 5 -11.07 17.35 23.47
N ILE A 6 -9.95 17.20 24.17
CA ILE A 6 -8.94 16.17 23.91
C ILE A 6 -8.98 15.12 25.01
N LEU A 7 -9.25 13.86 24.64
CA LEU A 7 -9.27 12.72 25.56
C LEU A 7 -8.20 11.70 25.13
N ASN A 8 -7.68 10.95 26.08
CA ASN A 8 -6.52 10.09 25.86
C ASN A 8 -6.84 8.78 25.13
N ASN A 9 -8.12 8.37 25.06
CA ASN A 9 -8.53 7.16 24.34
C ASN A 9 -9.82 7.33 23.54
N VAL A 10 -9.90 6.51 22.48
CA VAL A 10 -11.00 6.51 21.51
C VAL A 10 -12.34 6.19 22.16
N GLN A 11 -12.39 5.23 23.10
CA GLN A 11 -13.64 4.82 23.74
C GLN A 11 -14.28 5.96 24.55
N ARG A 12 -13.46 6.80 25.21
CA ARG A 12 -13.94 8.00 25.93
C ARG A 12 -14.41 9.07 24.96
N CYS A 13 -13.72 9.30 23.84
CA CYS A 13 -14.19 10.22 22.79
C CYS A 13 -15.55 9.78 22.24
N GLN A 14 -15.68 8.51 21.85
CA GLN A 14 -16.94 7.94 21.36
C GLN A 14 -18.06 8.04 22.43
N GLY A 15 -17.73 7.75 23.69
CA GLY A 15 -18.67 7.83 24.81
C GLY A 15 -19.11 9.25 25.16
N LEU A 16 -18.20 10.24 25.12
CA LEU A 16 -18.54 11.64 25.32
C LEU A 16 -19.40 12.16 24.18
N TYR A 17 -19.02 11.86 22.93
CA TYR A 17 -19.80 12.21 21.75
C TYR A 17 -21.23 11.68 21.84
N GLU A 18 -21.41 10.41 22.24
CA GLU A 18 -22.75 9.82 22.40
C GLU A 18 -23.57 10.51 23.49
N LYS A 19 -22.96 10.83 24.64
CA LYS A 19 -23.63 11.53 25.73
C LYS A 19 -24.07 12.93 25.31
N LEU A 20 -23.19 13.70 24.67
CA LEU A 20 -23.49 15.05 24.19
C LEU A 20 -24.55 15.01 23.08
N ALA A 21 -24.41 14.14 22.08
CA ALA A 21 -25.40 13.98 21.02
C ALA A 21 -26.79 13.63 21.57
N LYS A 22 -26.85 12.81 22.63
CA LYS A 22 -28.12 12.47 23.30
C LYS A 22 -28.70 13.66 24.08
N GLN A 23 -27.88 14.44 24.77
CA GLN A 23 -28.32 15.61 25.54
C GLN A 23 -28.77 16.77 24.66
N LEU A 24 -28.09 16.98 23.54
CA LEU A 24 -28.37 18.03 22.57
C LEU A 24 -29.54 17.72 21.64
N LYS A 25 -30.01 16.46 21.63
CA LYS A 25 -31.10 16.02 20.76
C LYS A 25 -32.38 16.82 21.02
N GLY A 26 -32.86 17.53 19.99
CA GLY A 26 -34.10 18.30 20.03
C GLY A 26 -33.93 19.76 20.48
N GLN A 27 -32.70 20.22 20.72
CA GLN A 27 -32.42 21.64 20.98
C GLN A 27 -32.29 22.40 19.65
N THR A 28 -32.87 23.61 19.58
CA THR A 28 -32.93 24.41 18.35
C THR A 28 -31.57 25.01 17.96
N ASN A 29 -30.72 25.31 18.94
CA ASN A 29 -29.39 25.89 18.77
C ASN A 29 -28.31 24.97 19.37
N ALA A 30 -28.36 23.68 19.06
CA ALA A 30 -27.33 22.74 19.50
C ALA A 30 -26.02 22.98 18.72
N PRO A 31 -24.85 22.96 19.38
CA PRO A 31 -23.58 23.00 18.68
C PRO A 31 -23.40 21.77 17.79
N GLU A 32 -22.70 21.95 16.67
CA GLU A 32 -22.24 20.84 15.83
C GLU A 32 -21.17 20.04 16.60
N LEU A 33 -21.30 18.72 16.61
CA LEU A 33 -20.32 17.83 17.22
C LEU A 33 -19.46 17.19 16.13
N LEU A 34 -18.14 17.38 16.21
CA LEU A 34 -17.17 16.69 15.38
C LEU A 34 -16.36 15.72 16.21
N LEU A 35 -16.19 14.48 15.74
CA LEU A 35 -15.41 13.45 16.41
C LEU A 35 -14.15 13.12 15.60
N VAL A 36 -12.98 13.19 16.23
CA VAL A 36 -11.67 13.01 15.57
C VAL A 36 -10.87 11.94 16.28
N HIS A 37 -10.64 10.82 15.61
CA HIS A 37 -9.75 9.77 16.10
C HIS A 37 -9.30 8.84 14.97
N SER A 38 -8.32 7.98 15.24
CA SER A 38 -7.73 7.08 14.25
C SER A 38 -8.64 5.96 13.74
N ARG A 39 -9.86 5.78 14.30
CA ARG A 39 -10.78 4.66 14.00
C ARG A 39 -11.83 4.98 12.93
N PHE A 40 -11.55 5.90 12.03
CA PHE A 40 -12.40 6.18 10.86
C PHE A 40 -11.77 5.58 9.60
N ARG A 41 -12.60 5.28 8.59
CA ARG A 41 -12.11 5.06 7.23
C ARG A 41 -11.49 6.35 6.71
N GLN A 42 -10.59 6.23 5.75
CA GLN A 42 -9.93 7.38 5.15
C GLN A 42 -10.92 8.36 4.49
N ALA A 43 -12.04 7.90 3.92
CA ALA A 43 -13.11 8.76 3.42
C ALA A 43 -13.69 9.69 4.51
N GLU A 44 -14.17 9.12 5.63
CA GLU A 44 -14.71 9.92 6.74
C GLU A 44 -13.66 10.82 7.36
N ARG A 45 -12.43 10.33 7.54
CA ARG A 45 -11.33 11.14 8.06
C ARG A 45 -11.06 12.37 7.19
N THR A 46 -11.11 12.21 5.87
CA THR A 46 -10.92 13.31 4.91
C THR A 46 -12.06 14.31 5.00
N ALA A 47 -13.31 13.85 5.11
CA ALA A 47 -14.48 14.71 5.28
C ALA A 47 -14.43 15.51 6.61
N ILE A 48 -14.09 14.84 7.71
CA ILE A 48 -13.94 15.46 9.04
C ILE A 48 -12.83 16.52 9.01
N ASN A 49 -11.66 16.20 8.45
CA ASN A 49 -10.57 17.16 8.33
C ASN A 49 -10.95 18.38 7.48
N ARG A 50 -11.65 18.16 6.35
CA ARG A 50 -12.15 19.25 5.52
C ARG A 50 -13.12 20.15 6.30
N ARG A 51 -14.03 19.56 7.07
CA ARG A 51 -14.98 20.32 7.90
C ARG A 51 -14.27 21.13 8.99
N ILE A 52 -13.24 20.58 9.62
CA ILE A 52 -12.42 21.28 10.62
C ILE A 52 -11.71 22.50 10.01
N LEU A 53 -11.11 22.33 8.83
CA LEU A 53 -10.42 23.42 8.13
C LEU A 53 -11.38 24.50 7.62
N SER A 54 -12.68 24.18 7.49
CA SER A 54 -13.71 25.12 7.05
C SER A 54 -14.53 25.72 8.21
N ILE A 55 -14.11 25.55 9.47
CA ILE A 55 -14.79 26.15 10.62
C ILE A 55 -14.65 27.68 10.54
N LEU A 56 -15.78 28.38 10.53
CA LEU A 56 -15.82 29.84 10.57
C LEU A 56 -15.84 30.37 12.02
N PRO A 57 -15.46 31.64 12.26
CA PRO A 57 -15.47 32.23 13.60
C PRO A 57 -16.82 32.16 14.32
N ASP A 58 -17.93 32.25 13.59
CA ASP A 58 -19.30 32.22 14.14
C ASP A 58 -19.90 30.81 14.23
N ASP A 59 -19.19 29.78 13.76
CA ASP A 59 -19.64 28.39 13.87
C ASP A 59 -19.59 27.94 15.34
N ASP A 60 -20.72 27.43 15.85
CA ASP A 60 -20.80 26.80 17.18
C ASP A 60 -20.48 25.30 17.07
N VAL A 61 -19.19 24.98 17.22
CA VAL A 61 -18.65 23.63 16.98
C VAL A 61 -17.88 23.14 18.20
N ILE A 62 -18.17 21.92 18.62
CA ILE A 62 -17.39 21.18 19.61
C ILE A 62 -16.63 20.06 18.91
N VAL A 63 -15.31 20.14 18.91
CA VAL A 63 -14.41 19.12 18.36
C VAL A 63 -13.96 18.21 19.49
N ILE A 64 -14.37 16.95 19.46
CA ILE A 64 -13.98 15.91 20.41
C ILE A 64 -12.92 15.05 19.75
N ALA A 65 -11.70 15.04 20.28
CA ALA A 65 -10.56 14.42 19.64
C ALA A 65 -9.73 13.55 20.59
N THR A 66 -8.99 12.60 20.01
CA THR A 66 -7.81 12.01 20.67
C THR A 66 -6.54 12.79 20.28
N GLN A 67 -5.35 12.25 20.61
CA GLN A 67 -4.05 12.73 20.14
C GLN A 67 -3.95 12.85 18.60
N ALA A 68 -4.91 12.29 17.85
CA ALA A 68 -4.97 12.42 16.39
C ALA A 68 -5.07 13.89 15.91
N ILE A 69 -5.50 14.81 16.76
CA ILE A 69 -5.52 16.25 16.45
C ILE A 69 -4.14 16.92 16.58
N GLU A 70 -3.19 16.29 17.28
CA GLU A 70 -1.85 16.83 17.54
C GLU A 70 -0.98 16.83 16.26
N ALA A 71 -1.26 15.92 15.31
CA ALA A 71 -0.52 15.78 14.06
C ALA A 71 -1.42 15.94 12.83
N GLY A 72 -1.14 16.97 12.01
CA GLY A 72 -1.71 17.11 10.66
C GLY A 72 -3.07 17.80 10.55
N VAL A 73 -3.55 18.48 11.61
CA VAL A 73 -4.75 19.33 11.56
C VAL A 73 -4.40 20.72 12.07
N ASP A 74 -4.59 21.74 11.23
CA ASP A 74 -4.40 23.14 11.61
C ASP A 74 -5.70 23.68 12.23
N ILE A 75 -5.74 23.72 13.57
CA ILE A 75 -6.90 24.16 14.35
C ILE A 75 -6.44 25.09 15.47
N SER A 76 -7.18 26.19 15.63
CA SER A 76 -7.08 27.14 16.74
C SER A 76 -8.41 27.14 17.50
N SER A 77 -8.35 26.84 18.80
CA SER A 77 -9.53 26.85 19.69
C SER A 77 -9.45 27.98 20.71
N ARG A 78 -10.58 28.58 21.08
CA ARG A 78 -10.63 29.59 22.16
C ARG A 78 -10.74 28.94 23.54
N VAL A 79 -11.45 27.81 23.61
CA VAL A 79 -11.62 27.02 24.83
C VAL A 79 -11.18 25.60 24.55
N MET A 80 -10.32 25.08 25.42
CA MET A 80 -9.84 23.71 25.38
C MET A 80 -10.18 22.97 26.68
N PHE A 81 -10.65 21.74 26.54
CA PHE A 81 -10.68 20.75 27.61
C PHE A 81 -9.68 19.64 27.25
N SER A 82 -8.79 19.26 28.15
CA SER A 82 -7.84 18.17 27.90
C SER A 82 -7.75 17.25 29.10
N GLU A 83 -7.87 15.93 28.90
CA GLU A 83 -7.41 14.98 29.93
C GLU A 83 -5.91 15.17 30.20
N LEU A 84 -5.52 14.94 31.45
CA LEU A 84 -4.10 14.89 31.85
C LEU A 84 -3.34 13.89 30.98
N ALA A 85 -2.18 14.29 30.47
CA ALA A 85 -1.31 13.49 29.62
C ALA A 85 0.16 13.79 29.99
N PRO A 86 1.14 13.02 29.49
CA PRO A 86 2.55 13.33 29.68
C PRO A 86 2.86 14.78 29.28
N TRP A 87 3.82 15.40 29.97
CA TRP A 87 4.10 16.84 29.83
C TRP A 87 4.32 17.27 28.36
N SER A 88 5.06 16.48 27.59
CA SER A 88 5.27 16.72 26.15
C SER A 88 3.96 16.77 25.35
N SER A 89 3.03 15.86 25.60
CA SER A 89 1.70 15.86 24.98
C SER A 89 0.87 17.06 25.43
N MET A 90 0.92 17.45 26.72
CA MET A 90 0.22 18.64 27.20
C MET A 90 0.70 19.90 26.47
N VAL A 91 2.01 20.08 26.32
CA VAL A 91 2.60 21.19 25.55
C VAL A 91 2.11 21.20 24.10
N GLN A 92 2.09 20.04 23.43
CA GLN A 92 1.57 19.93 22.06
C GLN A 92 0.09 20.29 21.96
N ARG A 93 -0.72 19.89 22.94
CA ARG A 93 -2.15 20.23 23.03
C ARG A 93 -2.35 21.72 23.23
N PHE A 94 -1.61 22.36 24.14
CA PHE A 94 -1.70 23.81 24.36
C PHE A 94 -1.42 24.62 23.10
N GLY A 95 -0.54 24.14 22.22
CA GLY A 95 -0.31 24.71 20.89
C GLY A 95 -1.51 24.67 19.91
N ARG A 96 -2.66 24.13 20.33
CA ARG A 96 -3.96 24.12 19.61
C ARG A 96 -5.00 25.04 20.26
N CYS A 97 -4.66 25.71 21.36
CA CYS A 97 -5.49 26.74 21.99
C CYS A 97 -4.85 28.09 21.71
N ASN A 98 -5.62 29.02 21.13
CA ASN A 98 -5.17 30.36 20.77
C ASN A 98 -3.83 30.37 20.01
N ARG A 99 -3.68 29.46 19.03
CA ARG A 99 -2.41 29.12 18.39
C ARG A 99 -1.71 30.33 17.77
N ALA A 100 -2.47 31.21 17.14
CA ALA A 100 -1.96 32.42 16.48
C ALA A 100 -2.13 33.69 17.34
N GLY A 101 -2.51 33.57 18.62
CA GLY A 101 -2.75 34.72 19.50
C GLY A 101 -3.93 35.58 19.05
N GLU A 102 -4.93 34.96 18.43
CA GLU A 102 -6.10 35.60 17.81
C GLU A 102 -7.12 36.12 18.83
N TYR A 103 -7.06 35.62 20.07
CA TYR A 103 -8.00 35.93 21.14
C TYR A 103 -7.28 36.54 22.33
N ASP A 104 -7.82 37.65 22.86
CA ASP A 104 -7.34 38.30 24.10
C ASP A 104 -7.50 37.38 25.33
N GLU A 105 -8.57 36.57 25.34
CA GLU A 105 -8.85 35.59 26.39
C GLU A 105 -9.13 34.21 25.80
N ALA A 106 -8.27 33.25 26.16
CA ALA A 106 -8.42 31.83 25.89
C ALA A 106 -8.29 31.02 27.18
N LYS A 107 -9.00 29.89 27.27
CA LYS A 107 -9.08 29.10 28.50
C LYS A 107 -8.78 27.64 28.22
N VAL A 108 -7.88 27.07 29.04
CA VAL A 108 -7.59 25.63 29.03
C VAL A 108 -8.04 25.05 30.36
N TYR A 109 -8.92 24.06 30.29
CA TYR A 109 -9.37 23.25 31.41
C TYR A 109 -8.73 21.87 31.30
N TRP A 110 -7.78 21.56 32.17
CA TRP A 110 -7.24 20.21 32.23
C TRP A 110 -8.06 19.36 33.20
N LEU A 111 -8.35 18.12 32.80
CA LEU A 111 -9.15 17.16 33.55
C LEU A 111 -8.19 16.16 34.18
N ASP A 112 -8.11 16.19 35.51
CA ASP A 112 -7.23 15.28 36.24
C ASP A 112 -7.65 13.81 36.04
N ILE A 113 -6.65 12.94 35.88
CA ILE A 113 -6.81 11.49 35.81
C ILE A 113 -6.17 10.93 37.07
N VAL A 114 -7.00 10.45 38.01
CA VAL A 114 -6.52 9.89 39.27
C VAL A 114 -5.74 8.59 39.01
N SER A 115 -4.48 8.60 39.43
CA SER A 115 -3.53 7.48 39.33
C SER A 115 -4.06 6.25 40.08
N GLY A 116 -3.84 5.05 39.54
CA GLY A 116 -4.25 3.80 40.21
C GLY A 116 -5.60 3.17 39.79
N LYS A 117 -6.13 3.50 38.61
CA LYS A 117 -7.21 2.74 37.95
C LYS A 117 -6.83 2.45 36.49
N LYS A 118 -7.56 1.57 35.80
CA LYS A 118 -7.47 1.33 34.32
C LYS A 118 -7.64 2.61 33.44
N LEU A 119 -7.62 3.80 34.04
CA LEU A 119 -7.83 5.11 33.43
C LEU A 119 -6.53 5.76 32.91
N SER A 120 -5.35 5.33 33.35
CA SER A 120 -4.07 5.95 32.97
C SER A 120 -3.68 5.63 31.52
N SER A 121 -4.14 4.48 31.00
CA SER A 121 -3.94 4.06 29.61
C SER A 121 -4.38 5.15 28.61
N PRO A 122 -3.54 5.50 27.62
CA PRO A 122 -2.35 4.78 27.16
C PRO A 122 -1.03 5.09 27.89
N TYR A 123 -1.05 5.96 28.89
CA TYR A 123 0.13 6.43 29.62
C TYR A 123 0.32 5.70 30.95
N THR A 124 1.51 5.85 31.53
CA THR A 124 1.84 5.35 32.87
C THR A 124 1.38 6.31 33.97
N ASP A 125 1.22 5.82 35.20
CA ASP A 125 0.87 6.67 36.34
C ASP A 125 1.98 7.71 36.60
N ASP A 126 3.25 7.32 36.51
CA ASP A 126 4.40 8.20 36.73
C ASP A 126 4.43 9.38 35.75
N GLU A 127 4.20 9.13 34.44
CA GLU A 127 4.15 10.21 33.43
C GLU A 127 3.02 11.21 33.70
N LEU A 128 1.88 10.74 34.23
CA LEU A 128 0.75 11.60 34.58
C LEU A 128 1.03 12.37 35.87
N ASP A 129 1.64 11.72 36.87
CA ASP A 129 2.01 12.33 38.14
C ASP A 129 3.03 13.47 37.95
N ASP A 130 4.03 13.26 37.10
CA ASP A 130 5.02 14.27 36.72
C ASP A 130 4.34 15.49 36.06
N ALA A 131 3.48 15.25 35.07
CA ALA A 131 2.75 16.31 34.38
C ALA A 131 1.82 17.08 35.33
N ARG A 132 1.16 16.38 36.27
CA ARG A 132 0.31 17.00 37.30
C ARG A 132 1.11 17.91 38.21
N GLY A 133 2.31 17.48 38.61
CA GLY A 133 3.21 18.26 39.45
C GLY A 133 3.68 19.57 38.80
N ILE A 134 3.82 19.57 37.47
CA ILE A 134 4.11 20.78 36.67
C ILE A 134 2.87 21.66 36.57
N LEU A 135 1.75 21.11 36.08
CA LEU A 135 0.50 21.86 35.84
C LEU A 135 -0.03 22.55 37.09
N SER A 136 0.09 21.92 38.25
CA SER A 136 -0.40 22.48 39.52
C SER A 136 0.36 23.74 39.97
N LYS A 137 1.51 24.04 39.36
CA LYS A 137 2.34 25.22 39.65
C LYS A 137 2.20 26.32 38.59
N LEU A 138 1.47 26.07 37.51
CA LEU A 138 1.33 27.01 36.40
C LEU A 138 0.06 27.83 36.56
N GLU A 139 0.21 29.15 36.41
CA GLU A 139 -0.91 30.09 36.29
C GLU A 139 -1.28 30.36 34.83
N SER A 140 -0.35 30.07 33.91
CA SER A 140 -0.46 30.29 32.48
C SER A 140 0.14 29.13 31.70
N VAL A 141 -0.46 28.83 30.55
CA VAL A 141 0.01 27.84 29.58
C VAL A 141 0.39 28.49 28.25
N THR A 142 0.70 29.79 28.26
CA THR A 142 1.25 30.46 27.07
C THR A 142 2.64 29.89 26.75
N ALA A 143 3.02 29.88 25.48
CA ALA A 143 4.30 29.30 25.06
C ALA A 143 5.53 29.89 25.77
N ALA A 144 5.45 31.14 26.26
CA ALA A 144 6.53 31.80 26.99
C ALA A 144 6.67 31.31 28.45
N ASP A 145 5.58 30.81 29.04
CA ASP A 145 5.53 30.42 30.45
C ASP A 145 5.74 28.91 30.65
N LEU A 146 5.74 28.12 29.57
CA LEU A 146 5.86 26.67 29.63
C LEU A 146 7.31 26.24 29.94
N PRO A 147 7.55 25.42 30.98
CA PRO A 147 8.88 24.85 31.22
C PRO A 147 9.29 23.89 30.09
N ALA A 148 10.61 23.76 29.90
CA ALA A 148 11.18 22.85 28.92
C ALA A 148 10.75 21.39 29.16
N VAL A 149 10.69 20.61 28.09
CA VAL A 149 10.44 19.17 28.16
C VAL A 149 11.78 18.47 28.40
N GLU A 150 12.00 17.97 29.62
CA GLU A 150 13.25 17.30 30.02
C GLU A 150 13.20 15.78 29.89
N ASN A 151 12.08 15.22 29.44
CA ASN A 151 11.88 13.77 29.37
C ASN A 151 12.93 13.10 28.49
N THR A 152 13.56 12.04 28.99
CA THR A 152 14.43 11.17 28.19
C THR A 152 13.61 10.53 27.07
N LEU A 153 14.04 10.74 25.81
CA LEU A 153 13.47 10.03 24.67
C LEU A 153 13.65 8.51 24.89
N PRO A 154 12.58 7.70 24.79
CA PRO A 154 12.71 6.26 24.89
C PRO A 154 13.65 5.71 23.82
N LEU A 155 14.37 4.64 24.15
CA LEU A 155 15.21 3.93 23.18
C LEU A 155 14.31 3.15 22.21
N TYR A 156 14.10 3.70 21.02
CA TYR A 156 13.39 3.01 19.94
C TYR A 156 14.32 2.17 19.09
N GLN A 157 13.75 1.24 18.32
CA GLN A 157 14.50 0.59 17.25
C GLN A 157 14.87 1.65 16.21
N VAL A 158 16.16 1.93 16.09
CA VAL A 158 16.67 2.79 15.02
C VAL A 158 16.94 1.92 13.81
N ILE A 159 16.49 2.37 12.64
CA ILE A 159 16.80 1.70 11.39
C ILE A 159 18.32 1.73 11.15
N ARG A 160 18.96 0.56 11.10
CA ARG A 160 20.38 0.47 10.77
C ARG A 160 20.54 0.40 9.27
N ARG A 161 21.75 0.68 8.78
CA ARG A 161 22.07 0.58 7.34
C ARG A 161 21.67 -0.78 6.75
N LYS A 162 21.93 -1.88 7.46
CA LYS A 162 21.54 -3.22 7.02
C LYS A 162 20.02 -3.33 6.84
N ASP A 163 19.27 -2.95 7.88
CA ASP A 163 17.81 -3.02 7.87
C ASP A 163 17.26 -2.20 6.70
N PHE A 164 17.78 -0.99 6.49
CA PHE A 164 17.39 -0.12 5.39
C PHE A 164 17.67 -0.71 3.99
N LEU A 165 18.80 -1.39 3.81
CA LEU A 165 19.14 -2.04 2.54
C LEU A 165 18.26 -3.28 2.29
N GLU A 166 17.87 -4.01 3.32
CA GLU A 166 16.94 -5.15 3.20
C GLU A 166 15.55 -4.70 2.73
N LEU A 167 15.10 -3.49 3.09
CA LEU A 167 13.85 -2.89 2.58
C LEU A 167 13.85 -2.64 1.07
N PHE A 168 15.01 -2.71 0.41
CA PHE A 168 15.06 -2.62 -1.04
C PHE A 168 14.44 -3.84 -1.72
N ASN A 169 14.51 -5.00 -1.07
CA ASN A 169 13.87 -6.22 -1.55
C ASN A 169 12.38 -6.21 -1.18
N THR A 170 11.52 -6.23 -2.21
CA THR A 170 10.06 -6.26 -2.06
C THR A 170 9.47 -7.65 -2.27
N ASP A 171 10.30 -8.69 -2.40
CA ASP A 171 9.81 -10.06 -2.44
C ASP A 171 9.37 -10.49 -1.03
N PRO A 172 8.21 -11.17 -0.90
CA PRO A 172 7.82 -11.76 0.36
C PRO A 172 8.86 -12.81 0.80
N ASP A 173 8.94 -13.07 2.10
CA ASP A 173 9.78 -14.12 2.65
C ASP A 173 9.29 -15.53 2.25
N LEU A 174 9.98 -16.57 2.72
CA LEU A 174 9.61 -17.96 2.42
C LEU A 174 8.24 -18.38 3.01
N SER A 175 7.73 -17.62 3.97
CA SER A 175 6.40 -17.79 4.55
C SER A 175 5.34 -16.89 3.91
N GLY A 176 5.70 -16.08 2.91
CA GLY A 176 4.78 -15.19 2.20
C GLY A 176 4.58 -13.83 2.87
N PHE A 177 5.37 -13.47 3.89
CA PHE A 177 5.23 -12.20 4.61
C PHE A 177 6.21 -11.14 4.12
N ASP A 178 5.76 -9.89 4.07
CA ASP A 178 6.62 -8.72 3.84
C ASP A 178 7.41 -8.34 5.10
N ILE A 179 8.50 -7.61 4.93
CA ILE A 179 9.29 -7.06 6.05
C ILE A 179 8.43 -6.07 6.85
N ASP A 180 8.24 -6.32 8.15
CA ASP A 180 7.51 -5.40 9.03
C ASP A 180 8.31 -4.13 9.32
N ILE A 181 7.93 -3.03 8.68
CA ILE A 181 8.55 -1.70 8.88
C ILE A 181 7.96 -0.92 10.05
N SER A 182 6.91 -1.44 10.69
CA SER A 182 6.20 -0.72 11.73
C SER A 182 7.04 -0.31 12.94
N PRO A 183 8.07 -1.08 13.36
CA PRO A 183 8.97 -0.67 14.44
C PRO A 183 9.71 0.65 14.18
N TRP A 184 9.84 1.07 12.92
CA TRP A 184 10.51 2.32 12.53
C TRP A 184 9.56 3.48 12.22
N ILE A 185 8.27 3.21 12.03
CA ILE A 185 7.26 4.25 11.74
C ILE A 185 6.58 4.74 13.02
N ARG A 186 6.53 3.90 14.06
CA ARG A 186 5.80 4.19 15.30
C ARG A 186 6.72 4.06 16.49
N ASP A 187 6.70 5.10 17.33
CA ASP A 187 7.40 5.17 18.62
C ASP A 187 6.90 4.12 19.64
N GLY A 188 5.88 3.31 19.30
CA GLY A 188 5.50 2.17 20.13
C GLY A 188 4.13 1.60 19.82
N GLY A 189 3.88 0.42 20.39
CA GLY A 189 2.62 -0.30 20.29
C GLY A 189 2.52 -1.23 19.08
N THR A 190 1.55 -2.13 19.13
CA THR A 190 1.34 -3.10 18.05
C THR A 190 0.69 -2.40 16.85
N PRO A 191 1.22 -2.60 15.62
CA PRO A 191 0.64 -2.03 14.41
C PRO A 191 -0.85 -2.38 14.30
N PRO A 192 -1.71 -1.42 13.92
CA PRO A 192 -3.11 -1.70 13.72
C PRO A 192 -3.28 -2.64 12.53
N VAL A 193 -4.40 -3.36 12.54
CA VAL A 193 -4.92 -3.95 11.32
C VAL A 193 -5.66 -2.88 10.53
N GLN A 194 -5.73 -3.05 9.21
CA GLN A 194 -6.67 -2.29 8.39
C GLN A 194 -7.94 -3.12 8.25
N VAL A 195 -9.09 -2.48 8.39
CA VAL A 195 -10.40 -3.13 8.24
C VAL A 195 -11.20 -2.39 7.20
N PHE A 196 -11.86 -3.13 6.32
CA PHE A 196 -12.83 -2.58 5.36
C PHE A 196 -14.06 -3.48 5.32
N TRP A 197 -15.15 -2.97 4.71
CA TRP A 197 -16.44 -3.65 4.72
C TRP A 197 -16.97 -3.83 3.31
N ARG A 198 -17.45 -5.04 3.01
CA ARG A 198 -18.14 -5.38 1.76
C ARG A 198 -19.46 -6.07 2.04
N ASP A 199 -20.36 -6.02 1.09
CA ASP A 199 -21.62 -6.78 1.17
C ASP A 199 -21.50 -8.04 0.31
N PHE A 200 -21.81 -9.18 0.91
CA PHE A 200 -21.80 -10.51 0.28
C PHE A 200 -22.57 -11.48 1.18
N ASP A 201 -23.07 -12.59 0.61
CA ASP A 201 -23.91 -13.54 1.32
C ASP A 201 -23.07 -14.43 2.26
N GLU A 202 -22.49 -15.52 1.79
CA GLU A 202 -21.73 -16.45 2.64
C GLU A 202 -20.22 -16.35 2.43
N GLN A 203 -19.81 -16.36 1.16
CA GLN A 203 -18.42 -16.25 0.76
C GLN A 203 -18.17 -14.92 0.06
N PRO A 204 -16.98 -14.32 0.23
CA PRO A 204 -16.58 -13.11 -0.49
C PRO A 204 -16.81 -13.18 -1.99
N GLY A 205 -16.46 -14.30 -2.64
CA GLY A 205 -16.45 -14.40 -4.10
C GLY A 205 -15.34 -13.53 -4.72
N GLU A 206 -15.62 -12.89 -5.86
CA GLU A 206 -14.67 -12.05 -6.62
C GLU A 206 -14.59 -10.60 -6.12
N GLN A 207 -14.48 -10.38 -4.80
CA GLN A 207 -14.35 -9.01 -4.27
C GLN A 207 -13.02 -8.39 -4.68
N ASN A 208 -13.04 -7.10 -5.04
CA ASN A 208 -11.87 -6.32 -5.43
C ASN A 208 -11.01 -5.91 -4.23
N ALA A 209 -9.81 -5.38 -4.51
CA ALA A 209 -8.93 -4.85 -3.46
C ALA A 209 -9.62 -3.67 -2.77
N PRO A 210 -9.39 -3.47 -1.45
CA PRO A 210 -9.91 -2.29 -0.79
C PRO A 210 -9.24 -1.04 -1.38
N ALA A 211 -10.04 -0.05 -1.75
CA ALA A 211 -9.53 1.27 -2.05
C ALA A 211 -9.00 1.92 -0.77
N ARG A 212 -8.04 2.85 -0.90
CA ARG A 212 -7.48 3.60 0.24
C ARG A 212 -8.58 4.21 1.11
N ASP A 213 -9.64 4.72 0.48
CA ASP A 213 -10.74 5.40 1.14
C ASP A 213 -11.64 4.48 1.98
N GLU A 214 -11.57 3.16 1.76
CA GLU A 214 -12.32 2.16 2.51
C GLU A 214 -11.62 1.70 3.80
N LEU A 215 -10.30 1.91 3.89
CA LEU A 215 -9.48 1.36 4.96
C LEU A 215 -9.68 2.12 6.26
N CYS A 216 -10.05 1.38 7.31
CA CYS A 216 -10.16 1.85 8.68
C CYS A 216 -9.08 1.21 9.56
N PRO A 217 -8.18 1.98 10.20
CA PRO A 217 -7.19 1.44 11.12
C PRO A 217 -7.86 0.99 12.42
N VAL A 218 -7.68 -0.27 12.84
CA VAL A 218 -8.25 -0.83 14.08
C VAL A 218 -7.15 -1.49 14.93
N SER A 219 -7.19 -1.33 16.26
CA SER A 219 -6.21 -2.02 17.11
C SER A 219 -6.48 -3.53 17.12
N ILE A 220 -5.43 -4.33 17.27
CA ILE A 220 -5.55 -5.79 17.41
C ILE A 220 -6.53 -6.15 18.53
N GLY A 221 -6.43 -5.50 19.70
CA GLY A 221 -7.35 -5.76 20.81
C GLY A 221 -8.82 -5.51 20.44
N GLN A 222 -9.12 -4.42 19.75
CA GLN A 222 -10.49 -4.08 19.33
C GLN A 222 -11.04 -5.06 18.28
N ILE A 223 -10.25 -5.40 17.26
CA ILE A 223 -10.71 -6.34 16.22
C ILE A 223 -10.85 -7.75 16.80
N LYS A 224 -9.91 -8.23 17.63
CA LYS A 224 -10.04 -9.54 18.30
C LYS A 224 -11.29 -9.58 19.17
N ALA A 225 -11.59 -8.52 19.92
CA ALA A 225 -12.81 -8.45 20.72
C ALA A 225 -14.09 -8.42 19.86
N HIS A 226 -14.04 -7.78 18.69
CA HIS A 226 -15.15 -7.77 17.73
C HIS A 226 -15.36 -9.15 17.09
N LEU A 227 -14.31 -9.79 16.58
CA LEU A 227 -14.36 -11.12 15.97
C LEU A 227 -14.84 -12.19 16.97
N LYS A 228 -14.35 -12.18 18.22
CA LYS A 228 -14.85 -13.12 19.25
C LYS A 228 -16.35 -13.00 19.51
N LYS A 229 -16.93 -11.80 19.37
CA LYS A 229 -18.38 -11.60 19.49
C LYS A 229 -19.11 -12.01 18.21
N LEU A 230 -18.51 -11.76 17.06
CA LEU A 230 -19.03 -12.12 15.75
C LEU A 230 -19.12 -13.64 15.59
N GLU A 231 -18.02 -14.35 15.84
CA GLU A 231 -17.93 -15.82 15.82
C GLU A 231 -19.00 -16.45 16.72
N LYS A 232 -19.21 -15.90 17.93
CA LYS A 232 -20.26 -16.36 18.85
C LYS A 232 -21.69 -16.11 18.36
N LYS A 233 -21.92 -15.06 17.58
CA LYS A 233 -23.26 -14.65 17.12
C LYS A 233 -23.66 -15.35 15.82
N SER A 234 -22.75 -15.42 14.86
CA SER A 234 -23.05 -15.83 13.48
C SER A 234 -22.11 -16.92 12.93
N GLY A 235 -21.10 -17.36 13.69
CA GLY A 235 -20.10 -18.33 13.22
C GLY A 235 -19.17 -17.78 12.13
N LEU A 236 -19.21 -16.47 11.87
CA LEU A 236 -18.49 -15.81 10.79
C LEU A 236 -17.12 -15.31 11.24
N ALA A 237 -16.19 -15.33 10.29
CA ALA A 237 -14.84 -14.82 10.41
C ALA A 237 -14.67 -13.49 9.66
N ALA A 238 -13.56 -12.79 9.89
CA ALA A 238 -13.05 -11.82 8.92
C ALA A 238 -12.44 -12.57 7.73
N PHE A 239 -12.14 -11.86 6.65
CA PHE A 239 -11.42 -12.44 5.50
C PHE A 239 -10.14 -11.66 5.20
N ASP A 240 -9.07 -12.36 4.88
CA ASP A 240 -7.79 -11.81 4.41
C ASP A 240 -7.53 -12.29 2.98
N TRP A 241 -6.85 -11.48 2.17
CA TRP A 241 -6.58 -11.83 0.78
C TRP A 241 -5.26 -12.59 0.67
N ASP A 242 -5.34 -13.82 0.17
CA ASP A 242 -4.18 -14.61 -0.19
C ASP A 242 -3.79 -14.32 -1.64
N ALA A 243 -2.75 -13.50 -1.81
CA ALA A 243 -2.26 -13.09 -3.12
C ALA A 243 -1.63 -14.23 -3.93
N LEU A 244 -1.18 -15.31 -3.28
CA LEU A 244 -0.64 -16.50 -3.94
C LEU A 244 -1.79 -17.41 -4.38
N GLY A 245 -2.71 -17.72 -3.48
CA GLY A 245 -3.88 -18.57 -3.75
C GLY A 245 -4.99 -17.91 -4.57
N ARG A 246 -4.93 -16.58 -4.78
CA ARG A 246 -5.96 -15.76 -5.44
C ARG A 246 -7.35 -15.95 -4.81
N GLN A 247 -7.42 -16.03 -3.49
CA GLN A 247 -8.66 -16.29 -2.77
C GLN A 247 -8.73 -15.56 -1.43
N TRP A 248 -9.96 -15.38 -0.95
CA TRP A 248 -10.23 -14.85 0.37
C TRP A 248 -10.21 -15.98 1.41
N ASN A 249 -9.31 -15.89 2.38
CA ASN A 249 -9.18 -16.87 3.45
C ASN A 249 -9.84 -16.36 4.74
N PRO A 250 -10.62 -17.20 5.45
CA PRO A 250 -11.23 -16.81 6.72
C PRO A 250 -10.16 -16.64 7.81
N VAL A 251 -10.32 -15.60 8.64
CA VAL A 251 -9.43 -15.24 9.74
C VAL A 251 -10.21 -15.16 11.04
N SER A 252 -9.86 -16.04 11.98
CA SER A 252 -10.39 -16.05 13.34
C SER A 252 -9.70 -15.02 14.23
N ALA A 253 -10.31 -14.72 15.37
CA ALA A 253 -9.76 -13.79 16.35
C ALA A 253 -8.34 -14.14 16.83
N ASP A 254 -8.00 -15.43 16.93
CA ASP A 254 -6.69 -15.86 17.42
C ASP A 254 -5.60 -15.72 16.34
N ASN A 255 -5.99 -15.74 15.06
CA ASN A 255 -5.11 -15.62 13.91
C ASN A 255 -4.84 -14.18 13.46
N VAL A 256 -5.45 -13.18 14.10
CA VAL A 256 -5.18 -11.77 13.78
C VAL A 256 -3.76 -11.36 14.16
N ARG A 257 -3.02 -10.84 13.19
CA ARG A 257 -1.63 -10.35 13.29
C ARG A 257 -1.53 -8.87 12.92
N PRO A 258 -0.48 -8.16 13.38
CA PRO A 258 -0.25 -6.78 12.98
C PRO A 258 -0.08 -6.66 11.46
N GLY A 259 -0.51 -5.55 10.87
CA GLY A 259 -0.35 -5.27 9.44
C GLY A 259 -1.37 -5.93 8.51
N MET A 260 -2.18 -6.88 8.99
CA MET A 260 -3.22 -7.52 8.17
C MET A 260 -4.27 -6.53 7.66
N THR A 261 -4.81 -6.81 6.47
CA THR A 261 -5.96 -6.09 5.91
C THR A 261 -7.17 -7.03 5.88
N LEU A 262 -8.14 -6.77 6.74
CA LEU A 262 -9.27 -7.64 7.01
C LEU A 262 -10.56 -7.10 6.40
N MET A 263 -11.24 -7.93 5.63
CA MET A 263 -12.59 -7.67 5.16
C MET A 263 -13.62 -8.17 6.17
N LEU A 264 -14.57 -7.30 6.51
CA LEU A 264 -15.78 -7.63 7.25
C LEU A 264 -17.01 -7.50 6.37
N ARG A 265 -18.09 -8.17 6.73
CA ARG A 265 -19.37 -8.03 6.05
C ARG A 265 -20.16 -6.83 6.58
N CYS A 266 -20.71 -5.99 5.69
CA CYS A 266 -21.50 -4.79 6.06
C CYS A 266 -22.65 -5.12 7.02
N MET A 267 -23.35 -6.23 6.79
CA MET A 267 -24.49 -6.66 7.63
C MET A 267 -24.12 -7.02 9.07
N GLU A 268 -22.84 -7.32 9.35
CA GLU A 268 -22.37 -7.69 10.69
C GLU A 268 -22.03 -6.47 11.56
N GLY A 269 -22.06 -5.27 10.99
CA GLY A 269 -21.83 -4.02 11.70
C GLY A 269 -20.35 -3.79 12.05
N GLY A 270 -20.10 -3.24 13.25
CA GLY A 270 -18.76 -2.89 13.71
C GLY A 270 -18.26 -1.52 13.28
N TYR A 271 -19.01 -0.78 12.45
CA TYR A 271 -18.69 0.58 12.03
C TYR A 271 -19.90 1.49 12.12
N ASP A 272 -19.65 2.78 12.38
CA ASP A 272 -20.65 3.85 12.40
C ASP A 272 -20.04 5.11 11.76
N PRO A 273 -20.55 5.66 10.65
CA PRO A 273 -19.96 6.82 9.97
C PRO A 273 -19.74 8.06 10.84
N ALA A 274 -20.48 8.21 11.93
CA ALA A 274 -20.30 9.33 12.86
C ALA A 274 -19.34 9.00 14.02
N ARG A 275 -19.08 7.70 14.29
CA ARG A 275 -18.30 7.25 15.46
C ARG A 275 -17.09 6.37 15.11
N GLY A 276 -16.91 6.01 13.85
CA GLY A 276 -15.89 5.10 13.38
C GLY A 276 -16.11 3.64 13.81
N PHE A 277 -15.02 2.90 13.99
CA PHE A 277 -15.05 1.51 14.41
C PHE A 277 -15.53 1.35 15.86
N MET A 278 -16.53 0.49 16.04
CA MET A 278 -17.19 0.22 17.32
C MET A 278 -17.12 -1.27 17.64
N ALA A 279 -16.13 -1.67 18.46
CA ALA A 279 -15.91 -3.07 18.80
C ALA A 279 -17.15 -3.72 19.43
N GLY A 280 -17.59 -4.85 18.85
CA GLY A 280 -18.78 -5.58 19.30
C GLY A 280 -20.14 -4.94 19.00
N PHE A 281 -20.20 -3.91 18.15
CA PHE A 281 -21.45 -3.27 17.75
C PHE A 281 -22.09 -3.98 16.55
N LEU A 282 -22.78 -5.11 16.81
CA LEU A 282 -23.28 -6.05 15.79
C LEU A 282 -24.74 -5.82 15.34
N ASN A 283 -25.39 -4.75 15.81
CA ASN A 283 -26.85 -4.59 15.71
C ASN A 283 -27.31 -3.43 14.80
N LYS A 284 -26.39 -2.69 14.19
CA LYS A 284 -26.72 -1.72 13.14
C LYS A 284 -26.18 -2.23 11.82
N LYS A 285 -27.08 -2.80 10.99
CA LYS A 285 -26.83 -2.95 9.56
C LYS A 285 -26.65 -1.54 9.02
N GLN A 286 -25.47 -1.22 8.52
CA GLN A 286 -25.26 0.04 7.82
C GLN A 286 -24.73 -0.31 6.44
N PRO A 287 -25.51 -0.06 5.36
CA PRO A 287 -24.92 -0.03 4.05
C PRO A 287 -23.92 1.11 4.05
N LEU A 288 -22.64 0.76 4.05
CA LEU A 288 -21.60 1.73 3.82
C LEU A 288 -21.63 2.03 2.33
N ALA A 289 -21.76 3.31 1.98
CA ALA A 289 -21.73 3.72 0.59
C ALA A 289 -20.51 3.09 -0.06
N ALA A 290 -20.74 2.34 -1.15
CA ALA A 290 -19.68 1.91 -2.03
C ALA A 290 -19.05 3.20 -2.54
N LEU A 291 -17.87 3.53 -2.01
CA LEU A 291 -17.02 4.54 -2.61
C LEU A 291 -16.76 4.05 -4.03
N GLU A 292 -16.84 4.95 -5.02
CA GLU A 292 -16.67 4.61 -6.43
C GLU A 292 -15.57 3.57 -6.55
N THR A 293 -15.97 2.35 -6.88
CA THR A 293 -15.07 1.22 -6.92
C THR A 293 -14.05 1.60 -7.95
N VAL A 294 -12.82 1.89 -7.52
CA VAL A 294 -11.71 1.80 -8.45
C VAL A 294 -11.84 0.41 -9.05
N THR A 295 -11.98 0.32 -10.36
CA THR A 295 -12.11 -0.92 -11.14
C THR A 295 -10.84 -1.80 -11.06
N GLU A 296 -10.02 -1.58 -10.03
CA GLU A 296 -8.87 -2.38 -9.68
C GLU A 296 -9.36 -3.66 -8.98
N LYS A 297 -9.35 -4.77 -9.72
CA LYS A 297 -9.43 -6.13 -9.15
C LYS A 297 -8.38 -6.31 -8.02
N GLN A 298 -8.37 -7.42 -7.29
CA GLN A 298 -7.25 -7.70 -6.38
C GLN A 298 -5.99 -8.03 -7.14
N VAL A 299 -4.88 -7.31 -6.87
CA VAL A 299 -3.61 -7.58 -7.53
C VAL A 299 -3.12 -8.92 -7.01
N ALA A 300 -3.49 -9.97 -7.73
CA ALA A 300 -2.85 -11.26 -7.56
C ALA A 300 -1.37 -11.10 -7.90
N TYR A 301 -0.52 -11.97 -7.36
CA TYR A 301 0.90 -11.87 -7.63
C TYR A 301 1.13 -11.76 -9.16
N ASP A 302 0.43 -12.58 -9.95
CA ASP A 302 0.44 -12.76 -11.41
C ASP A 302 -0.33 -11.72 -12.27
N ASP A 303 -1.04 -10.76 -11.68
CA ASP A 303 -1.85 -9.79 -12.44
C ASP A 303 -0.98 -8.75 -13.20
N ASP A 304 -1.10 -8.69 -14.53
CA ASP A 304 -0.57 -7.64 -15.40
C ASP A 304 -1.71 -6.87 -16.09
N ARG A 305 -2.29 -5.89 -15.38
CA ARG A 305 -3.49 -5.16 -15.82
C ARG A 305 -3.25 -4.13 -16.92
N ARG A 306 -2.00 -3.74 -17.13
CA ARG A 306 -1.65 -2.65 -18.06
C ARG A 306 -1.54 -3.13 -19.50
N SER A 307 -1.56 -4.44 -19.70
CA SER A 307 -1.68 -5.10 -21.00
C SER A 307 -3.12 -5.11 -21.54
N LEU A 308 -4.09 -4.52 -20.81
CA LEU A 308 -5.51 -4.44 -21.16
C LEU A 308 -6.13 -3.02 -21.16
N PRO A 309 -5.65 -2.05 -21.95
CA PRO A 309 -6.50 -0.96 -22.43
C PRO A 309 -7.08 -1.36 -23.79
N GLY A 310 -8.34 -1.01 -24.06
CA GLY A 310 -9.13 -1.43 -25.23
C GLY A 310 -8.65 -0.99 -26.63
N CYS A 311 -7.33 -0.79 -26.81
CA CYS A 311 -6.67 -0.46 -28.06
C CYS A 311 -5.55 -1.49 -28.33
N ALA A 312 -5.54 -2.10 -29.50
CA ALA A 312 -4.54 -3.08 -29.91
C ALA A 312 -3.24 -2.36 -30.33
N VAL A 313 -2.14 -2.63 -29.64
CA VAL A 313 -0.83 -2.02 -29.90
C VAL A 313 0.22 -3.11 -30.11
N THR A 314 0.96 -3.04 -31.21
CA THR A 314 2.05 -3.98 -31.51
C THR A 314 3.19 -3.79 -30.54
N LEU A 315 3.92 -4.88 -30.27
CA LEU A 315 5.04 -4.87 -29.33
C LEU A 315 6.15 -3.93 -29.79
N ALA A 316 6.49 -3.96 -31.09
CA ALA A 316 7.52 -3.09 -31.66
C ALA A 316 7.17 -1.60 -31.54
N GLN A 317 5.90 -1.24 -31.76
CA GLN A 317 5.42 0.13 -31.57
C GLN A 317 5.54 0.54 -30.11
N HIS A 318 5.05 -0.30 -29.19
CA HIS A 318 5.08 0.00 -27.77
C HIS A 318 6.51 0.24 -27.24
N LEU A 319 7.48 -0.61 -27.59
CA LEU A 319 8.88 -0.45 -27.19
C LEU A 319 9.49 0.87 -27.70
N THR A 320 9.08 1.31 -28.90
CA THR A 320 9.54 2.58 -29.49
C THR A 320 8.94 3.79 -28.75
N ASP A 321 7.66 3.72 -28.40
CA ASP A 321 6.97 4.79 -27.67
C ASP A 321 7.51 4.95 -26.25
N VAL A 322 7.75 3.84 -25.55
CA VAL A 322 8.31 3.84 -24.19
C VAL A 322 9.73 4.43 -24.18
N ARG A 323 10.56 4.10 -25.18
CA ARG A 323 11.86 4.74 -25.37
C ARG A 323 11.74 6.26 -25.52
N SER A 324 10.80 6.71 -26.34
CA SER A 324 10.58 8.14 -26.59
C SER A 324 10.14 8.87 -25.32
N GLU A 325 9.25 8.25 -24.53
CA GLU A 325 8.83 8.78 -23.23
C GLU A 325 9.96 8.81 -22.19
N VAL A 326 10.88 7.85 -22.20
CA VAL A 326 12.08 7.90 -21.35
C VAL A 326 12.94 9.11 -21.67
N GLU A 327 13.18 9.41 -22.95
CA GLU A 327 13.97 10.59 -23.34
C GLU A 327 13.29 11.88 -22.87
N ASN A 328 11.97 11.98 -23.05
CA ASN A 328 11.16 13.11 -22.57
C ASN A 328 11.26 13.26 -21.05
N LEU A 329 11.10 12.16 -20.30
CA LEU A 329 11.20 12.13 -18.85
C LEU A 329 12.59 12.56 -18.39
N CYS A 330 13.65 11.99 -18.96
CA CYS A 330 15.03 12.31 -18.61
C CYS A 330 15.34 13.79 -18.87
N ASN A 331 14.82 14.38 -19.94
CA ASN A 331 14.94 15.82 -20.21
C ASN A 331 14.20 16.65 -19.16
N ALA A 332 12.96 16.28 -18.82
CA ALA A 332 12.14 17.03 -17.88
C ALA A 332 12.69 17.05 -16.45
N VAL A 333 13.29 15.94 -16.00
CA VAL A 333 13.85 15.82 -14.63
C VAL A 333 15.35 16.08 -14.56
N GLY A 334 16.00 16.38 -15.68
CA GLY A 334 17.45 16.62 -15.74
C GLY A 334 18.32 15.38 -15.50
N GLU A 335 17.79 14.17 -15.76
CA GLU A 335 18.55 12.93 -15.64
C GLU A 335 19.48 12.75 -16.86
N SER A 336 20.78 12.87 -16.60
CA SER A 336 21.84 12.72 -17.61
C SER A 336 22.72 11.49 -17.37
N LYS A 337 23.02 11.16 -16.11
CA LYS A 337 23.98 10.11 -15.75
C LYS A 337 23.51 8.70 -16.09
N GLY A 338 22.22 8.42 -15.91
CA GLY A 338 21.62 7.11 -16.16
C GLY A 338 20.87 7.01 -17.47
N ARG A 339 20.85 8.09 -18.28
CA ARG A 339 20.00 8.21 -19.47
C ARG A 339 20.19 7.05 -20.46
N SER A 340 21.44 6.72 -20.78
CA SER A 340 21.76 5.61 -21.70
C SER A 340 21.18 4.29 -21.20
N CYS A 341 21.34 4.01 -19.90
CA CYS A 341 20.86 2.77 -19.27
C CYS A 341 19.33 2.68 -19.28
N VAL A 342 18.61 3.74 -18.87
CA VAL A 342 17.14 3.72 -18.86
C VAL A 342 16.56 3.70 -20.26
N SER A 343 17.20 4.39 -21.21
CA SER A 343 16.80 4.37 -22.63
C SER A 343 16.98 2.97 -23.23
N ARG A 344 18.10 2.31 -22.95
CA ARG A 344 18.34 0.92 -23.38
C ARG A 344 17.38 -0.06 -22.72
N ALA A 345 17.21 0.03 -21.39
CA ALA A 345 16.27 -0.82 -20.65
C ALA A 345 14.84 -0.68 -21.18
N SER A 346 14.38 0.54 -21.46
CA SER A 346 13.02 0.78 -21.99
C SER A 346 12.76 0.15 -23.36
N GLN A 347 13.78 0.02 -24.21
CA GLN A 347 13.64 -0.68 -25.49
C GLN A 347 13.52 -2.19 -25.34
N TRP A 348 14.05 -2.75 -24.24
CA TRP A 348 14.12 -4.19 -24.01
C TRP A 348 13.14 -4.70 -22.95
N HIS A 349 12.54 -3.82 -22.14
CA HIS A 349 11.82 -4.21 -20.92
C HIS A 349 10.70 -5.23 -21.16
N ASP A 350 10.07 -5.16 -22.34
CA ASP A 350 8.88 -5.90 -22.71
C ASP A 350 9.08 -6.92 -23.84
N VAL A 351 10.32 -7.15 -24.31
CA VAL A 351 10.55 -8.12 -25.41
C VAL A 351 10.06 -9.54 -25.05
N GLY A 352 10.08 -9.88 -23.77
CA GLY A 352 9.53 -11.13 -23.23
C GLY A 352 8.02 -11.29 -23.44
N LYS A 353 7.27 -10.22 -23.79
CA LYS A 353 5.86 -10.32 -24.20
C LYS A 353 5.71 -11.09 -25.51
N ALA A 354 6.76 -11.21 -26.33
CA ALA A 354 6.75 -12.09 -27.51
C ALA A 354 6.64 -13.59 -27.16
N HIS A 355 6.88 -13.96 -25.90
CA HIS A 355 6.76 -15.34 -25.45
C HIS A 355 5.33 -15.88 -25.65
N ARG A 356 5.21 -17.13 -26.12
CA ARG A 356 3.91 -17.73 -26.49
C ARG A 356 2.89 -17.67 -25.36
N ALA A 357 3.31 -17.89 -24.11
CA ALA A 357 2.42 -17.83 -22.94
C ALA A 357 1.73 -16.47 -22.78
N PHE A 358 2.45 -15.37 -23.06
CA PHE A 358 1.91 -14.02 -22.98
C PHE A 358 0.97 -13.72 -24.16
N GLN A 359 1.37 -14.07 -25.38
CA GLN A 359 0.53 -13.91 -26.56
C GLN A 359 -0.77 -14.71 -26.45
N THR A 360 -0.72 -15.93 -25.91
CA THR A 360 -1.92 -16.72 -25.62
C THR A 360 -2.84 -16.00 -24.63
N MET A 361 -2.30 -15.44 -23.55
CA MET A 361 -3.10 -14.66 -22.59
C MET A 361 -3.81 -13.48 -23.26
N LEU A 362 -3.11 -12.77 -24.16
CA LEU A 362 -3.65 -11.61 -24.85
C LEU A 362 -4.76 -11.97 -25.86
N LEU A 363 -4.60 -13.10 -26.55
CA LEU A 363 -5.49 -13.52 -27.64
C LEU A 363 -6.61 -14.49 -27.20
N ASN A 364 -6.60 -14.99 -25.96
CA ASN A 364 -7.47 -16.07 -25.49
C ASN A 364 -8.98 -15.80 -25.62
N ASN A 365 -9.40 -14.54 -25.80
CA ASN A 365 -10.80 -14.15 -26.03
C ASN A 365 -10.95 -13.11 -27.16
N ASP A 366 -10.02 -13.10 -28.12
CA ASP A 366 -10.09 -12.22 -29.29
C ASP A 366 -10.66 -13.00 -30.48
N GLU A 367 -11.85 -12.60 -30.97
CA GLU A 367 -12.50 -13.23 -32.13
C GLU A 367 -11.65 -13.12 -33.41
N LYS A 368 -10.70 -12.17 -33.45
CA LYS A 368 -9.75 -11.94 -34.54
C LYS A 368 -8.35 -12.48 -34.24
N ALA A 369 -8.20 -13.36 -33.24
CA ALA A 369 -6.90 -13.89 -32.84
C ALA A 369 -6.08 -14.46 -34.01
N ALA A 370 -6.72 -15.19 -34.93
CA ALA A 370 -6.06 -15.78 -36.09
C ALA A 370 -5.44 -14.75 -37.05
N GLU A 371 -6.03 -13.55 -37.15
CA GLU A 371 -5.51 -12.45 -37.96
C GLU A 371 -4.33 -11.74 -37.28
N LYS A 372 -4.22 -11.88 -35.95
CA LYS A 372 -3.22 -11.22 -35.11
C LYS A 372 -1.98 -12.10 -34.85
N GLU A 373 -2.00 -13.40 -35.17
CA GLU A 373 -0.90 -14.34 -34.88
C GLU A 373 0.41 -14.06 -35.66
N SER A 374 0.36 -13.30 -36.76
CA SER A 374 1.55 -12.96 -37.56
C SER A 374 2.46 -11.90 -36.93
N GLU A 375 1.98 -11.21 -35.89
CA GLU A 375 2.70 -10.14 -35.20
C GLU A 375 2.64 -10.34 -33.69
N PHE A 376 3.60 -9.72 -32.98
CA PHE A 376 3.60 -9.72 -31.51
C PHE A 376 2.92 -8.47 -30.97
N TRP A 377 2.04 -8.67 -30.00
CA TRP A 377 1.23 -7.60 -29.43
C TRP A 377 1.66 -7.32 -27.99
N ALA A 378 1.73 -6.02 -27.64
CA ALA A 378 1.93 -5.60 -26.26
C ALA A 378 0.61 -5.47 -25.50
N LYS A 379 -0.47 -5.13 -26.21
CA LYS A 379 -1.81 -4.84 -25.66
C LYS A 379 -2.89 -5.38 -26.58
N GLY A 380 -3.98 -5.86 -26.01
CA GLY A 380 -5.09 -6.48 -26.74
C GLY A 380 -6.46 -6.11 -26.17
N GLU A 381 -7.50 -6.46 -26.93
CA GLU A 381 -8.89 -6.04 -26.66
C GLU A 381 -9.65 -7.00 -25.72
N ALA A 382 -9.04 -8.14 -25.38
CA ALA A 382 -9.71 -9.24 -24.68
C ALA A 382 -10.13 -8.87 -23.24
N LYS A 383 -11.41 -9.06 -22.93
CA LYS A 383 -11.95 -8.94 -21.56
C LYS A 383 -12.09 -10.33 -20.95
N GLY A 384 -11.44 -10.59 -19.81
CA GLY A 384 -11.55 -11.89 -19.14
C GLY A 384 -10.48 -12.15 -18.08
N ARG A 385 -10.39 -13.40 -17.60
CA ARG A 385 -9.34 -13.87 -16.70
C ARG A 385 -8.05 -14.09 -17.49
N SER A 386 -6.94 -13.49 -17.06
CA SER A 386 -5.62 -13.72 -17.65
C SER A 386 -5.23 -15.20 -17.49
N CYS A 387 -5.08 -15.90 -18.61
CA CYS A 387 -4.62 -17.30 -18.65
C CYS A 387 -3.36 -17.36 -19.51
N TYR A 388 -2.21 -17.48 -18.86
CA TYR A 388 -0.95 -17.71 -19.56
C TYR A 388 -0.80 -19.20 -19.84
N ALA A 389 -0.64 -19.59 -21.10
CA ALA A 389 -0.54 -21.00 -21.46
C ALA A 389 0.27 -21.22 -22.74
N VAL A 390 0.89 -22.39 -22.85
CA VAL A 390 1.58 -22.83 -24.07
C VAL A 390 0.92 -24.11 -24.57
N CYS A 391 0.79 -24.25 -25.90
CA CYS A 391 0.31 -25.49 -26.52
C CYS A 391 1.26 -26.65 -26.21
N GLY A 392 0.73 -27.79 -25.76
CA GLY A 392 1.50 -28.97 -25.37
C GLY A 392 1.17 -29.51 -23.98
N GLY A 393 1.72 -30.68 -23.64
CA GLY A 393 1.42 -31.40 -22.40
C GLY A 393 0.30 -32.45 -22.56
N ALA A 394 0.02 -33.21 -21.49
CA ALA A 394 -0.92 -34.35 -21.53
C ALA A 394 -2.36 -33.96 -21.89
N SER A 395 -2.77 -32.73 -21.59
CA SER A 395 -4.09 -32.14 -21.87
C SER A 395 -4.14 -31.28 -23.14
N GLY A 396 -3.05 -31.21 -23.92
CA GLY A 396 -2.95 -30.37 -25.12
C GLY A 396 -2.60 -28.89 -24.87
N PHE A 397 -2.68 -28.43 -23.62
CA PHE A 397 -2.17 -27.12 -23.19
C PHE A 397 -1.55 -27.22 -21.79
N THR A 398 -0.57 -26.37 -21.52
CA THR A 398 0.12 -26.24 -20.23
C THR A 398 -0.03 -24.81 -19.72
N GLU A 399 -0.76 -24.65 -18.61
CA GLU A 399 -0.89 -23.35 -17.91
C GLU A 399 0.47 -22.93 -17.32
N ARG A 400 0.87 -21.68 -17.55
CA ARG A 400 2.09 -21.05 -17.02
C ARG A 400 1.72 -20.11 -15.88
N ARG A 401 1.39 -20.67 -14.72
CA ARG A 401 1.06 -19.86 -13.54
C ARG A 401 2.23 -18.95 -13.16
N HIS A 402 1.92 -17.74 -12.71
CA HIS A 402 2.90 -16.73 -12.30
C HIS A 402 3.83 -16.23 -13.42
N PHE A 403 3.46 -16.42 -14.69
CA PHE A 403 4.26 -16.00 -15.85
C PHE A 403 4.69 -14.53 -15.77
N ARG A 404 6.00 -14.29 -15.96
CA ARG A 404 6.62 -12.96 -16.01
C ARG A 404 7.34 -12.74 -17.33
N HIS A 405 6.85 -11.80 -18.12
CA HIS A 405 7.52 -11.37 -19.35
C HIS A 405 8.83 -10.64 -19.03
N GLU A 406 8.92 -9.97 -17.88
CA GLU A 406 10.11 -9.25 -17.42
C GLU A 406 11.30 -10.20 -17.21
N LEU A 407 11.02 -11.43 -16.75
CA LEU A 407 12.04 -12.48 -16.65
C LEU A 407 12.49 -12.93 -18.05
N ALA A 408 11.56 -13.16 -18.98
CA ALA A 408 11.92 -13.50 -20.36
C ALA A 408 12.72 -12.37 -21.05
N SER A 409 12.34 -11.11 -20.83
CA SER A 409 13.08 -9.93 -21.30
C SER A 409 14.49 -9.85 -20.71
N LEU A 410 14.62 -10.08 -19.39
CA LEU A 410 15.91 -10.14 -18.70
C LEU A 410 16.82 -11.20 -19.32
N LEU A 411 16.31 -12.40 -19.53
CA LEU A 411 17.09 -13.51 -20.08
C LEU A 411 17.54 -13.24 -21.52
N ALA A 412 16.67 -12.67 -22.35
CA ALA A 412 17.01 -12.24 -23.69
C ALA A 412 18.12 -11.17 -23.70
N TRP A 413 18.05 -10.21 -22.78
CA TRP A 413 19.09 -9.19 -22.60
C TRP A 413 20.42 -9.81 -22.12
N LEU A 414 20.38 -10.73 -21.16
CA LEU A 414 21.57 -11.42 -20.67
C LEU A 414 22.23 -12.29 -21.74
N GLU A 415 21.50 -12.73 -22.76
CA GLU A 415 22.09 -13.42 -23.92
C GLU A 415 22.69 -12.41 -24.92
N HIS A 416 21.89 -11.43 -25.36
CA HIS A 416 22.19 -10.65 -26.57
C HIS A 416 22.59 -9.19 -26.32
N GLY A 417 22.28 -8.62 -25.16
CA GLY A 417 22.60 -7.23 -24.82
C GLY A 417 24.10 -6.97 -24.73
N GLU A 418 24.49 -5.70 -24.90
CA GLU A 418 25.88 -5.26 -24.87
C GLU A 418 26.58 -5.66 -23.57
N LYS A 419 27.76 -6.28 -23.67
CA LYS A 419 28.54 -6.78 -22.52
C LYS A 419 29.50 -5.72 -21.97
N ASP A 420 28.98 -4.52 -21.70
CA ASP A 420 29.73 -3.42 -21.10
C ASP A 420 29.50 -3.30 -19.58
N GLU A 421 30.04 -2.25 -18.96
CA GLU A 421 29.89 -2.00 -17.51
C GLU A 421 28.44 -1.73 -17.07
N HIS A 422 27.54 -1.40 -17.99
CA HIS A 422 26.13 -1.13 -17.74
C HIS A 422 25.24 -2.35 -17.96
N HIS A 423 25.79 -3.47 -18.44
CA HIS A 423 25.06 -4.69 -18.78
C HIS A 423 24.11 -5.14 -17.66
N ASP A 424 24.63 -5.26 -16.43
CA ASP A 424 23.85 -5.71 -15.27
C ASP A 424 22.84 -4.66 -14.80
N LEU A 425 23.16 -3.37 -14.91
CA LEU A 425 22.23 -2.30 -14.54
C LEU A 425 21.03 -2.29 -15.49
N ILE A 426 21.25 -2.44 -16.80
CA ILE A 426 20.17 -2.52 -17.78
C ILE A 426 19.33 -3.78 -17.56
N ALA A 427 19.97 -4.92 -17.29
CA ALA A 427 19.31 -6.17 -16.93
C ALA A 427 18.38 -5.99 -15.71
N TYR A 428 18.88 -5.32 -14.66
CA TYR A 428 18.11 -4.97 -13.46
C TYR A 428 16.90 -4.08 -13.79
N LEU A 429 17.09 -3.03 -14.58
CA LEU A 429 16.02 -2.10 -14.94
C LEU A 429 14.92 -2.79 -15.77
N ILE A 430 15.31 -3.71 -16.66
CA ILE A 430 14.37 -4.57 -17.42
C ILE A 430 13.57 -5.46 -16.47
N ALA A 431 14.22 -6.15 -15.54
CA ALA A 431 13.54 -7.11 -14.65
C ALA A 431 12.66 -6.43 -13.59
N ALA A 432 13.10 -5.27 -13.07
CA ALA A 432 12.52 -4.63 -11.90
C ALA A 432 11.36 -3.66 -12.22
N HIS A 433 11.06 -3.34 -13.49
CA HIS A 433 10.12 -2.26 -13.82
C HIS A 433 8.67 -2.47 -13.32
N HIS A 434 8.25 -3.72 -13.07
CA HIS A 434 6.99 -4.05 -12.38
C HIS A 434 7.16 -4.44 -10.91
N GLY A 435 8.40 -4.46 -10.40
CA GLY A 435 8.75 -4.71 -8.99
C GLY A 435 8.65 -6.18 -8.56
N LYS A 436 8.51 -7.12 -9.50
CA LYS A 436 8.28 -8.56 -9.22
C LYS A 436 9.53 -9.43 -9.36
N VAL A 437 10.57 -8.94 -10.04
CA VAL A 437 11.87 -9.64 -10.21
C VAL A 437 13.00 -8.68 -9.84
N ARG A 438 12.98 -8.19 -8.59
CA ARG A 438 13.95 -7.17 -8.14
C ARG A 438 15.25 -7.78 -7.63
N MET A 439 15.20 -8.54 -6.53
CA MET A 439 16.39 -9.13 -5.90
C MET A 439 16.37 -10.67 -5.93
N GLY A 440 15.20 -11.28 -5.77
CA GLY A 440 15.04 -12.73 -5.76
C GLY A 440 14.58 -13.29 -7.11
N LEU A 441 15.24 -14.36 -7.57
CA LEU A 441 14.76 -15.17 -8.69
C LEU A 441 14.62 -16.62 -8.23
N ARG A 442 13.37 -17.04 -7.98
CA ARG A 442 13.01 -18.38 -7.50
C ARG A 442 11.60 -18.76 -7.96
N ALA A 443 11.32 -20.06 -7.98
CA ALA A 443 9.96 -20.57 -8.11
C ALA A 443 9.12 -20.22 -6.87
N LEU A 444 7.81 -20.04 -7.05
CA LEU A 444 6.86 -19.85 -5.94
C LEU A 444 6.43 -21.17 -5.29
N PRO A 445 5.97 -21.18 -4.02
CA PRO A 445 5.57 -22.40 -3.32
C PRO A 445 4.50 -23.24 -4.03
N ASP A 446 3.61 -22.60 -4.79
CA ASP A 446 2.51 -23.21 -5.55
C ASP A 446 2.81 -23.36 -7.05
N GLU A 447 4.01 -23.00 -7.49
CA GLU A 447 4.43 -23.08 -8.90
C GLU A 447 4.78 -24.52 -9.28
N GLN A 448 4.11 -25.05 -10.31
CA GLN A 448 4.38 -26.38 -10.84
C GLN A 448 5.33 -26.30 -12.04
N GLY A 449 6.47 -26.96 -11.92
CA GLY A 449 7.43 -27.10 -13.01
C GLY A 449 7.08 -28.21 -14.01
N PRO A 450 7.90 -28.40 -15.05
CA PRO A 450 7.74 -29.40 -16.10
C PRO A 450 7.78 -30.89 -15.68
N GLY A 451 7.79 -31.20 -14.38
CA GLY A 451 7.90 -32.56 -13.84
C GLY A 451 9.25 -33.26 -14.10
N ASN A 452 10.20 -32.57 -14.74
CA ASN A 452 11.56 -33.03 -14.99
C ASN A 452 12.58 -32.18 -14.21
N THR A 453 13.88 -32.48 -14.34
CA THR A 453 14.96 -31.75 -13.67
C THR A 453 15.24 -30.36 -14.25
N ARG A 454 14.39 -29.84 -15.15
CA ARG A 454 14.57 -28.49 -15.71
C ARG A 454 14.25 -27.43 -14.67
N ARG A 455 15.03 -26.35 -14.70
CA ARG A 455 14.78 -25.17 -13.87
C ARG A 455 13.52 -24.45 -14.35
N PHE A 456 12.83 -23.81 -13.42
CA PHE A 456 11.67 -22.97 -13.71
C PHE A 456 11.54 -21.91 -12.63
N ALA A 457 11.06 -20.74 -13.01
CA ALA A 457 10.66 -19.69 -12.08
C ALA A 457 9.70 -18.72 -12.76
N ARG A 458 8.71 -18.24 -12.01
CA ARG A 458 7.80 -17.18 -12.47
C ARG A 458 7.17 -17.54 -13.83
N GLY A 459 6.74 -18.78 -13.99
CA GLY A 459 6.11 -19.33 -15.19
C GLY A 459 7.03 -19.47 -16.42
N VAL A 460 8.31 -19.12 -16.34
CA VAL A 460 9.32 -19.36 -17.38
C VAL A 460 10.04 -20.66 -17.07
N TRP A 461 10.17 -21.54 -18.07
CA TRP A 461 10.87 -22.81 -17.94
C TRP A 461 12.19 -22.78 -18.70
N GLU A 462 13.21 -23.47 -18.19
CA GLU A 462 14.50 -23.64 -18.86
C GLU A 462 14.29 -24.29 -20.23
N GLY A 463 14.81 -23.64 -21.27
CA GLY A 463 14.64 -24.05 -22.65
C GLY A 463 13.33 -23.61 -23.32
N ASP A 464 12.55 -22.73 -22.68
CA ASP A 464 11.47 -22.03 -23.39
C ASP A 464 12.08 -21.19 -24.53
N SER A 465 11.42 -21.14 -25.69
CA SER A 465 11.86 -20.33 -26.84
C SER A 465 11.17 -18.96 -26.81
N LEU A 466 11.96 -17.89 -26.88
CA LEU A 466 11.50 -16.55 -27.18
C LEU A 466 11.68 -16.31 -28.69
N PRO A 467 10.59 -16.07 -29.44
CA PRO A 467 10.67 -15.86 -30.88
C PRO A 467 11.54 -14.65 -31.27
N ALA A 468 12.04 -14.68 -32.51
CA ALA A 468 12.73 -13.53 -33.08
C ALA A 468 11.80 -12.29 -33.15
N LEU A 469 12.34 -11.11 -32.86
CA LEU A 469 11.61 -9.86 -32.80
C LEU A 469 12.44 -8.71 -33.37
N SER A 470 11.85 -7.91 -34.25
CA SER A 470 12.42 -6.66 -34.73
C SER A 470 11.74 -5.48 -34.05
N PHE A 471 12.50 -4.56 -33.45
CA PHE A 471 11.94 -3.42 -32.72
C PHE A 471 12.94 -2.26 -32.65
N GLY A 472 12.50 -1.01 -32.80
CA GLY A 472 13.35 0.17 -32.52
C GLY A 472 14.71 0.23 -33.24
N GLY A 473 14.86 -0.43 -34.40
CA GLY A 473 16.12 -0.56 -35.13
C GLY A 473 17.01 -1.76 -34.72
N GLU A 474 16.56 -2.57 -33.77
CA GLU A 474 17.20 -3.79 -33.27
C GLU A 474 16.62 -5.05 -33.93
N GLN A 475 17.41 -6.12 -33.89
CA GLN A 475 17.03 -7.46 -34.32
C GLN A 475 17.38 -8.46 -33.22
N LEU A 476 16.37 -8.95 -32.51
CA LEU A 476 16.51 -10.04 -31.55
C LEU A 476 16.30 -11.37 -32.28
N PRO A 477 17.32 -12.25 -32.38
CA PRO A 477 17.12 -13.60 -32.90
C PRO A 477 16.26 -14.45 -31.96
N GLU A 478 15.77 -15.58 -32.47
CA GLU A 478 15.13 -16.58 -31.61
C GLU A 478 16.09 -16.99 -30.50
N THR A 479 15.63 -16.90 -29.25
CA THR A 479 16.46 -17.04 -28.06
C THR A 479 15.95 -18.19 -27.21
N LEU A 480 16.84 -19.12 -26.86
CA LEU A 480 16.54 -20.16 -25.89
C LEU A 480 16.75 -19.61 -24.47
N LEU A 481 15.68 -19.55 -23.67
CA LEU A 481 15.71 -18.97 -22.34
C LEU A 481 16.42 -19.91 -21.35
N ARG A 482 17.54 -19.45 -20.77
CA ARG A 482 18.33 -20.19 -19.79
C ARG A 482 18.07 -19.67 -18.38
N LEU A 483 18.03 -20.54 -17.36
CA LEU A 483 17.69 -20.16 -15.98
C LEU A 483 18.80 -20.50 -14.98
N ASP A 484 20.02 -20.75 -15.45
CA ASP A 484 21.19 -21.01 -14.58
C ASP A 484 21.54 -19.82 -13.66
N ILE A 485 21.12 -18.59 -13.98
CA ILE A 485 21.26 -17.41 -13.10
C ILE A 485 20.47 -17.51 -11.78
N MET A 486 19.55 -18.47 -11.66
CA MET A 486 18.83 -18.76 -10.43
C MET A 486 19.71 -19.43 -9.37
N GLU A 487 20.74 -20.14 -9.81
CA GLU A 487 21.61 -20.90 -8.93
C GLU A 487 22.64 -19.98 -8.26
N LEU A 488 23.08 -20.34 -7.07
CA LEU A 488 24.14 -19.58 -6.38
C LEU A 488 25.49 -19.85 -7.05
N GLY A 489 26.27 -18.78 -7.26
CA GLY A 489 27.59 -18.85 -7.89
C GLY A 489 27.57 -18.37 -9.34
N ASP A 490 28.54 -18.85 -10.12
CA ASP A 490 28.68 -18.51 -11.54
C ASP A 490 28.18 -19.67 -12.41
N GLY A 491 27.29 -19.34 -13.36
CA GLY A 491 26.76 -20.25 -14.37
C GLY A 491 27.31 -19.95 -15.77
N ALA A 492 26.68 -20.55 -16.78
CA ALA A 492 27.00 -20.34 -18.18
C ALA A 492 26.66 -18.92 -18.67
N MET A 493 25.68 -18.26 -18.04
CA MET A 493 25.38 -16.84 -18.26
C MET A 493 26.19 -15.90 -17.37
N GLY A 494 27.12 -16.41 -16.55
CA GLY A 494 27.91 -15.65 -15.59
C GLY A 494 27.32 -15.66 -14.18
N PRO A 495 27.55 -14.63 -13.36
CA PRO A 495 27.11 -14.61 -11.96
C PRO A 495 25.61 -14.77 -11.77
N SER A 496 25.22 -15.35 -10.63
CA SER A 496 23.83 -15.47 -10.18
C SER A 496 23.11 -14.12 -10.15
N TRP A 497 21.79 -14.15 -10.27
CA TRP A 497 20.96 -12.95 -10.17
C TRP A 497 21.13 -12.23 -8.84
N SER A 498 21.22 -13.00 -7.74
CA SER A 498 21.48 -12.46 -6.40
C SER A 498 22.83 -11.74 -6.32
N THR A 499 23.87 -12.26 -6.98
CA THR A 499 25.20 -11.65 -6.98
C THR A 499 25.20 -10.33 -7.77
N ARG A 500 24.59 -10.32 -8.96
CA ARG A 500 24.47 -9.11 -9.80
C ARG A 500 23.74 -7.99 -9.07
N THR A 501 22.57 -8.30 -8.51
CA THR A 501 21.72 -7.31 -7.85
C THR A 501 22.33 -6.79 -6.54
N GLN A 502 23.05 -7.64 -5.79
CA GLN A 502 23.81 -7.20 -4.62
C GLN A 502 24.94 -6.24 -4.98
N ARG A 503 25.69 -6.51 -6.07
CA ARG A 503 26.74 -5.59 -6.57
C ARG A 503 26.14 -4.25 -6.97
N LEU A 504 25.06 -4.24 -7.74
CA LEU A 504 24.35 -3.01 -8.12
C LEU A 504 23.87 -2.22 -6.90
N LEU A 505 23.31 -2.90 -5.89
CA LEU A 505 22.85 -2.26 -4.66
C LEU A 505 24.03 -1.65 -3.87
N GLN A 506 25.20 -2.30 -3.90
CA GLN A 506 26.42 -1.79 -3.29
C GLN A 506 26.97 -0.57 -4.04
N ASP A 507 27.02 -0.62 -5.38
CA ASP A 507 27.66 0.37 -6.23
C ASP A 507 26.80 1.63 -6.42
N HIS A 508 25.48 1.45 -6.60
CA HIS A 508 24.56 2.56 -6.85
C HIS A 508 23.76 2.98 -5.61
N GLY A 509 23.54 2.06 -4.67
CA GLY A 509 22.64 2.28 -3.55
C GLY A 509 21.15 2.21 -3.92
N PRO A 510 20.27 2.01 -2.92
CA PRO A 510 18.85 1.75 -3.14
C PRO A 510 18.11 2.92 -3.81
N PHE A 511 18.46 4.16 -3.45
CA PHE A 511 17.78 5.34 -3.99
C PHE A 511 18.07 5.54 -5.48
N ARG A 512 19.31 5.31 -5.92
CA ARG A 512 19.67 5.49 -7.32
C ARG A 512 19.02 4.44 -8.19
N LEU A 513 19.03 3.18 -7.75
CA LEU A 513 18.35 2.10 -8.46
C LEU A 513 16.84 2.34 -8.52
N ALA A 514 16.20 2.69 -7.41
CA ALA A 514 14.77 3.00 -7.36
C ALA A 514 14.40 4.19 -8.25
N TRP A 515 15.26 5.22 -8.31
CA TRP A 515 15.08 6.37 -9.20
C TRP A 515 15.09 5.95 -10.68
N LEU A 516 16.09 5.19 -11.11
CA LEU A 516 16.20 4.74 -12.50
C LEU A 516 15.06 3.77 -12.87
N GLU A 517 14.69 2.86 -11.97
CA GLU A 517 13.53 1.97 -12.11
C GLU A 517 12.24 2.78 -12.29
N THR A 518 12.07 3.85 -11.49
CA THR A 518 10.91 4.74 -11.58
C THR A 518 10.82 5.42 -12.94
N LEU A 519 11.93 5.81 -13.57
CA LEU A 519 11.91 6.44 -14.89
C LEU A 519 11.42 5.47 -15.98
N VAL A 520 11.92 4.23 -15.99
CA VAL A 520 11.46 3.20 -16.95
C VAL A 520 9.98 2.91 -16.73
N ARG A 521 9.58 2.72 -15.48
CA ARG A 521 8.19 2.44 -15.11
C ARG A 521 7.25 3.58 -15.48
N LEU A 522 7.60 4.84 -15.21
CA LEU A 522 6.77 5.99 -15.57
C LEU A 522 6.69 6.20 -17.09
N ALA A 523 7.74 5.87 -17.84
CA ALA A 523 7.72 5.96 -19.30
C ALA A 523 6.74 4.96 -19.91
N ASP A 524 6.76 3.71 -19.45
CA ASP A 524 5.75 2.70 -19.82
C ASP A 524 4.33 3.21 -19.53
N TRP A 525 4.13 3.80 -18.35
CA TRP A 525 2.81 4.32 -17.95
C TRP A 525 2.33 5.46 -18.84
N ARG A 526 3.23 6.38 -19.22
CA ARG A 526 2.91 7.51 -20.09
C ARG A 526 2.60 7.05 -21.50
N ALA A 527 3.41 6.17 -22.07
CA ALA A 527 3.17 5.60 -23.40
C ALA A 527 1.81 4.87 -23.42
N SER A 528 1.55 4.05 -22.40
CA SER A 528 0.28 3.34 -22.22
C SER A 528 -0.93 4.27 -22.13
N ALA A 529 -0.80 5.42 -21.44
CA ALA A 529 -1.88 6.40 -21.30
C ALA A 529 -2.18 7.14 -22.60
N CYS A 530 -1.21 7.35 -23.49
CA CYS A 530 -1.42 7.99 -24.78
C CYS A 530 -2.41 7.19 -25.65
N TYR A 531 -2.28 5.87 -25.68
CA TYR A 531 -3.19 4.99 -26.44
C TYR A 531 -4.65 5.09 -25.99
N THR A 532 -4.91 5.42 -24.72
CA THR A 532 -6.28 5.56 -24.19
C THR A 532 -6.95 6.89 -24.52
N LYS A 533 -6.17 7.92 -24.87
CA LYS A 533 -6.70 9.27 -25.15
C LYS A 533 -7.11 9.46 -26.61
N GLU A 534 -6.50 8.74 -27.54
CA GLU A 534 -6.78 8.89 -28.97
C GLU A 534 -8.18 8.38 -29.37
N ASP A 535 -8.76 7.41 -28.65
CA ASP A 535 -10.14 6.94 -28.87
C ASP A 535 -11.24 7.84 -28.26
N SER A 536 -10.87 8.91 -27.56
CA SER A 536 -11.81 9.87 -26.93
C SER A 536 -12.11 11.09 -27.80
N ALA A 537 -11.48 11.21 -28.97
CA ALA A 537 -11.60 12.29 -29.94
C ALA A 537 -12.19 11.75 -31.25
#